data_AF-A0A9D9E3N1-F1
#
_entry.id   AF-A0A9D9E3N1-F1
#
_cell.length_a   1.000
_cell.length_b   1.000
_cell.length_c   1.000
_cell.angle_alpha   90.00
_cell.angle_beta   90.00
_cell.angle_gamma   90.00
#
_symmetry.space_group_name_H-M   'P 1'
#
loop_
_entity.id
_entity.type
_entity.pdbx_description
1 polymer ?
#
loop_
_entity_poly.entity_id
_entity_poly.type
_entity_poly.pdbx_seq_one_letter_code
_entity_poly.pdbx_strand_id
1 'polypeptide(L)'
;MNKVFKYVKENPIWVVLSLVAIALLLSFVSGEASCVLAAVIPTVGGGKIISGEPLTRDLTLRESDGLIKNEIDDRITKIRPMSTPIDQLSRWAGARKASSMVVDYYSVDIKPTKATMSKAYTEPESGSATSAAQKVTIDTSNNDIFEVSETIMVQGVKGYESDGTTRSKSDLVLYITSKEENGTLNVYAINGKKIGSIENCVPSIPASTTLIRMGRAATELDVQTAQFEALPVKEQNNCQIFKIQVEQSTFQKIAAKEVQWDFSDSEEAAIYDMRLGMEKTFMFGVKRTLYDSRKKENVSLTGGIWWQAGKEYEFDPSKELTQDDLIDIMKEAFTGNGGNKRKVLIGGSDFIGRINKLEVTKVIAADDEYVKWGIDFSEIRSKFGKFYVLYSEVFDDCGMSDYGFVFDPEFVTRWAHVPFGHQKLDLKSAGIRNTDAVVMTEASCLTLRYPAAHMRIVPKQ
;
A
#
# COMPACT_ATOMS: atom_id res chain seq x y z
N MET A 1 -9.36 -78.32 -22.36
CA MET A 1 -8.72 -77.29 -21.50
C MET A 1 -7.48 -76.62 -22.11
N ASN A 2 -6.60 -77.31 -22.85
CA ASN A 2 -5.33 -76.69 -23.33
C ASN A 2 -5.45 -75.64 -24.46
N LYS A 3 -6.56 -75.57 -25.22
CA LYS A 3 -6.72 -74.56 -26.28
C LYS A 3 -7.15 -73.18 -25.76
N VAL A 4 -7.95 -73.15 -24.69
CA VAL A 4 -8.45 -71.90 -24.09
C VAL A 4 -7.32 -71.14 -23.40
N PHE A 5 -6.47 -71.84 -22.66
CA PHE A 5 -5.31 -71.23 -22.01
C PHE A 5 -4.30 -70.61 -22.99
N LYS A 6 -4.17 -71.18 -24.19
CA LYS A 6 -3.28 -70.62 -25.22
C LYS A 6 -3.84 -69.33 -25.81
N TYR A 7 -5.15 -69.28 -26.06
CA TYR A 7 -5.84 -68.08 -26.56
C TYR A 7 -5.80 -66.91 -25.57
N VAL A 8 -5.94 -67.19 -24.27
CA VAL A 8 -5.88 -66.17 -23.21
C VAL A 8 -4.48 -65.53 -23.09
N LYS A 9 -3.42 -66.30 -23.38
CA LYS A 9 -2.03 -65.81 -23.30
C LYS A 9 -1.63 -64.97 -24.52
N GLU A 10 -2.23 -65.23 -25.68
CA GLU A 10 -1.92 -64.53 -26.94
C GLU A 10 -2.72 -63.22 -27.11
N ASN A 11 -3.91 -63.09 -26.52
CA ASN A 11 -4.78 -61.92 -26.70
C ASN A 11 -5.35 -61.35 -25.38
N PRO A 12 -4.49 -60.85 -24.46
CA PRO A 12 -4.92 -60.41 -23.14
C PRO A 12 -5.90 -59.22 -23.19
N ILE A 13 -5.73 -58.31 -24.16
CA ILE A 13 -6.58 -57.12 -24.31
C ILE A 13 -8.02 -57.49 -24.68
N TRP A 14 -8.21 -58.46 -25.57
CA TRP A 14 -9.54 -58.94 -25.97
C TRP A 14 -10.23 -59.70 -24.84
N VAL A 15 -9.47 -60.46 -24.04
CA VAL A 15 -9.99 -61.13 -22.85
C VAL A 15 -10.44 -60.11 -21.80
N VAL A 16 -9.66 -59.06 -21.55
CA VAL A 16 -10.03 -57.96 -20.64
C VAL A 16 -11.26 -57.21 -21.16
N LEU A 17 -11.32 -56.88 -22.45
CA LEU A 17 -12.50 -56.23 -23.07
C LEU A 17 -13.75 -57.10 -22.96
N SER A 18 -13.63 -58.41 -23.19
CA SER A 18 -14.77 -59.33 -23.05
C SER A 18 -15.21 -59.50 -21.59
N LEU A 19 -14.29 -59.50 -20.63
CA LEU A 19 -14.61 -59.51 -19.19
C LEU A 19 -15.28 -58.20 -18.75
N VAL A 20 -14.85 -57.06 -19.27
CA VAL A 20 -15.47 -55.75 -19.03
C VAL A 20 -16.86 -55.68 -19.66
N ALA A 21 -17.04 -56.21 -20.87
CA ALA A 21 -18.35 -56.28 -21.52
C ALA A 21 -19.32 -57.21 -20.78
N ILE A 22 -18.82 -58.35 -20.26
CA ILE A 22 -19.61 -59.27 -19.43
C ILE A 22 -19.96 -58.63 -18.07
N ALA A 23 -19.04 -57.88 -17.46
CA ALA A 23 -19.30 -57.14 -16.22
C ALA A 23 -20.35 -56.03 -16.44
N LEU A 24 -20.30 -55.31 -17.57
CA LEU A 24 -21.29 -54.32 -17.97
C LEU A 24 -22.67 -54.97 -18.22
N LEU A 25 -22.71 -56.10 -18.92
CA LEU A 25 -23.95 -56.85 -19.14
C LEU A 25 -24.54 -57.41 -17.84
N LEU A 26 -23.71 -57.90 -16.93
CA LEU A 26 -24.15 -58.37 -15.61
C LEU A 26 -24.67 -57.21 -14.75
N SER A 27 -24.06 -56.03 -14.83
CA SER A 27 -24.54 -54.82 -14.14
C SER A 27 -25.89 -54.31 -14.68
N PHE A 28 -26.21 -54.57 -15.94
CA PHE A 28 -27.51 -54.25 -16.53
C PHE A 28 -28.62 -55.22 -16.08
N VAL A 29 -28.27 -56.47 -15.74
CA VAL A 29 -29.23 -57.51 -15.35
C VAL A 29 -29.53 -57.50 -13.85
N SER A 30 -28.60 -57.04 -13.00
CA SER A 30 -28.78 -57.05 -11.54
C SER A 30 -29.39 -55.78 -10.94
N GLY A 31 -29.72 -54.75 -11.73
CA GLY A 31 -30.53 -53.60 -11.30
C GLY A 31 -29.94 -52.69 -10.21
N GLU A 32 -28.80 -53.04 -9.61
CA GLU A 32 -28.17 -52.29 -8.53
C GLU A 32 -26.65 -52.25 -8.71
N ALA A 33 -26.14 -51.16 -9.29
CA ALA A 33 -24.75 -50.71 -9.16
C ALA A 33 -24.61 -49.27 -9.65
N SER A 34 -24.93 -48.30 -8.79
CA SER A 34 -24.60 -46.89 -9.01
C SER A 34 -23.10 -46.66 -8.81
N CYS A 35 -22.28 -46.97 -9.81
CA CYS A 35 -20.95 -46.36 -9.93
C CYS A 35 -21.13 -44.96 -10.52
N VAL A 36 -21.40 -43.97 -9.66
CA VAL A 36 -21.50 -42.57 -10.07
C VAL A 36 -20.09 -42.05 -10.34
N LEU A 37 -19.65 -42.15 -11.59
CA LEU A 37 -18.49 -41.41 -12.08
C LEU A 37 -18.91 -39.94 -12.20
N ALA A 38 -18.27 -39.06 -11.44
CA ALA A 38 -18.46 -37.62 -11.54
C ALA A 38 -18.15 -37.16 -12.97
N ALA A 39 -19.13 -36.56 -13.65
CA ALA A 39 -19.00 -36.09 -15.01
C ALA A 39 -19.13 -34.55 -15.04
N VAL A 40 -18.09 -33.88 -15.56
CA VAL A 40 -18.12 -32.44 -15.84
C VAL A 40 -18.65 -32.24 -17.26
N ILE A 41 -19.83 -31.61 -17.38
CA ILE A 41 -20.47 -31.36 -18.67
C ILE A 41 -20.31 -29.86 -19.00
N PRO A 42 -19.49 -29.48 -19.99
CA PRO A 42 -19.41 -28.09 -20.45
C PRO A 42 -20.69 -27.73 -21.22
N THR A 43 -21.31 -26.59 -20.89
CA THR A 43 -22.51 -26.08 -21.56
C THR A 43 -22.19 -24.94 -22.52
N VAL A 44 -23.07 -24.74 -23.50
CA VAL A 44 -22.92 -23.78 -24.60
C VAL A 44 -22.84 -22.31 -24.14
N GLY A 45 -23.22 -22.01 -22.89
CA GLY A 45 -23.10 -20.69 -22.26
C GLY A 45 -21.87 -20.48 -21.38
N GLY A 46 -20.89 -21.40 -21.39
CA GLY A 46 -19.69 -21.31 -20.55
C GLY A 46 -19.88 -21.75 -19.09
N GLY A 47 -21.09 -22.16 -18.69
CA GLY A 47 -21.36 -22.79 -17.39
C GLY A 47 -20.99 -24.29 -17.37
N LYS A 48 -20.54 -24.80 -16.23
CA LYS A 48 -20.27 -26.23 -16.01
C LYS A 48 -21.35 -26.83 -15.12
N ILE A 49 -21.95 -27.94 -15.54
CA ILE A 49 -22.85 -28.74 -14.69
C ILE A 49 -22.06 -29.95 -14.20
N ILE A 50 -22.06 -30.17 -12.89
CA ILE A 50 -21.40 -31.32 -12.25
C ILE A 50 -22.51 -32.24 -11.74
N SER A 51 -22.53 -33.48 -12.24
CA SER A 51 -23.48 -34.50 -11.81
C SER A 51 -22.79 -35.55 -10.94
N GLY A 52 -23.41 -35.92 -9.82
CA GLY A 52 -22.98 -37.06 -9.00
C GLY A 52 -22.23 -36.75 -7.69
N GLU A 53 -21.91 -35.49 -7.42
CA GLU A 53 -21.37 -35.05 -6.12
C GLU A 53 -22.24 -33.92 -5.53
N PRO A 54 -22.42 -33.85 -4.20
CA PRO A 54 -23.09 -32.71 -3.57
C PRO A 54 -22.27 -31.43 -3.81
N LEU A 55 -22.95 -30.31 -4.01
CA LEU A 55 -22.32 -29.00 -4.17
C LEU A 55 -21.58 -28.63 -2.88
N THR A 56 -20.25 -28.80 -2.87
CA THR A 56 -19.38 -28.51 -1.74
C THR A 56 -18.42 -27.37 -2.07
N ARG A 57 -17.93 -26.68 -1.04
CA ARG A 57 -17.03 -25.52 -1.20
C ARG A 57 -15.79 -25.86 -2.04
N ASP A 58 -15.21 -27.03 -1.82
CA ASP A 58 -13.99 -27.46 -2.51
C ASP A 58 -14.25 -27.83 -3.98
N LEU A 59 -15.44 -28.33 -4.31
CA LEU A 59 -15.87 -28.59 -5.70
C LEU A 59 -16.04 -27.28 -6.48
N THR A 60 -16.66 -26.28 -5.87
CA THR A 60 -16.89 -24.98 -6.48
C THR A 60 -15.57 -24.22 -6.74
N LEU A 61 -14.62 -24.26 -5.79
CA LEU A 61 -13.28 -23.70 -5.95
C LEU A 61 -12.49 -24.36 -7.09
N ARG A 62 -12.61 -25.69 -7.24
CA ARG A 62 -11.90 -26.44 -8.28
C ARG A 62 -12.43 -26.12 -9.68
N GLU A 63 -13.74 -26.03 -9.84
CA GLU A 63 -14.35 -25.99 -11.16
C GLU A 63 -14.69 -24.59 -11.66
N SER A 64 -14.88 -23.64 -10.74
CA SER A 64 -15.17 -22.23 -11.04
C SER A 64 -14.44 -21.33 -10.06
N ASP A 65 -13.13 -21.18 -10.27
CA ASP A 65 -12.28 -20.29 -9.48
C ASP A 65 -12.83 -18.85 -9.54
N GLY A 66 -13.21 -18.30 -8.38
CA GLY A 66 -13.86 -16.99 -8.26
C GLY A 66 -15.40 -16.97 -8.13
N LEU A 67 -16.10 -18.11 -8.09
CA LEU A 67 -17.55 -18.13 -7.79
C LEU A 67 -17.84 -17.88 -6.29
N ILE A 68 -16.97 -18.40 -5.41
CA ILE A 68 -17.04 -18.15 -3.96
C ILE A 68 -16.18 -16.93 -3.64
N LYS A 69 -16.78 -15.74 -3.73
CA LYS A 69 -16.22 -14.48 -3.20
C LYS A 69 -16.78 -14.21 -1.79
N ASN A 70 -16.11 -13.37 -1.01
CA ASN A 70 -16.68 -12.80 0.21
C ASN A 70 -17.86 -11.88 -0.18
N GLU A 71 -19.05 -12.46 -0.33
CA GLU A 71 -20.25 -11.81 -0.87
C GLU A 71 -20.74 -10.62 0.00
N ILE A 72 -20.32 -10.58 1.27
CA ILE A 72 -20.72 -9.55 2.23
C ILE A 72 -20.02 -8.22 1.93
N ASP A 73 -18.71 -8.24 1.68
CA ASP A 73 -17.95 -7.01 1.39
C ASP A 73 -18.40 -6.38 0.06
N ASP A 74 -18.66 -7.20 -0.98
CA ASP A 74 -19.13 -6.74 -2.30
C ASP A 74 -20.54 -6.14 -2.30
N ARG A 75 -21.40 -6.52 -1.34
CA ARG A 75 -22.73 -5.90 -1.18
C ARG A 75 -22.63 -4.58 -0.42
N ILE A 76 -21.77 -4.52 0.60
CA ILE A 76 -21.54 -3.30 1.38
C ILE A 76 -20.88 -2.24 0.49
N THR A 77 -19.92 -2.64 -0.35
CA THR A 77 -19.20 -1.71 -1.24
C THR A 77 -20.13 -1.04 -2.28
N LYS A 78 -21.34 -1.57 -2.50
CA LYS A 78 -22.36 -0.95 -3.37
C LYS A 78 -23.16 0.17 -2.70
N ILE A 79 -23.17 0.23 -1.36
CA ILE A 79 -23.88 1.28 -0.63
C ILE A 79 -23.03 2.54 -0.65
N ARG A 80 -23.45 3.55 -1.43
CA ARG A 80 -22.85 4.90 -1.54
C ARG A 80 -21.31 4.90 -1.51
N PRO A 81 -20.64 4.37 -2.54
CA PRO A 81 -19.19 4.25 -2.56
C PRO A 81 -18.43 5.57 -2.50
N MET A 82 -19.00 6.63 -3.06
CA MET A 82 -18.35 7.94 -3.12
C MET A 82 -18.19 8.62 -1.75
N SER A 83 -19.08 8.33 -0.78
CA SER A 83 -19.06 8.98 0.54
C SER A 83 -18.01 8.40 1.51
N THR A 84 -17.45 7.21 1.21
CA THR A 84 -16.47 6.52 2.08
C THR A 84 -15.31 5.91 1.28
N PRO A 85 -14.55 6.75 0.56
CA PRO A 85 -13.63 6.27 -0.46
C PRO A 85 -12.44 5.45 0.06
N ILE A 86 -11.93 5.72 1.26
CA ILE A 86 -10.81 5.00 1.86
C ILE A 86 -11.25 3.62 2.33
N ASP A 87 -12.41 3.51 2.99
CA ASP A 87 -13.05 2.23 3.34
C ASP A 87 -13.29 1.40 2.08
N GLN A 88 -13.79 2.01 1.01
CA GLN A 88 -13.98 1.32 -0.27
C GLN A 88 -12.68 0.81 -0.88
N LEU A 89 -11.68 1.70 -1.07
CA LEU A 89 -10.38 1.34 -1.65
C LEU A 89 -9.71 0.23 -0.84
N SER A 90 -9.81 0.30 0.48
CA SER A 90 -9.20 -0.69 1.37
C SER A 90 -9.93 -2.04 1.38
N ARG A 91 -11.23 -2.10 1.08
CA ARG A 91 -11.97 -3.37 0.85
C ARG A 91 -11.59 -3.99 -0.49
N TRP A 92 -11.46 -3.19 -1.55
CA TRP A 92 -11.03 -3.67 -2.87
C TRP A 92 -9.60 -4.20 -2.89
N ALA A 93 -8.69 -3.61 -2.10
CA ALA A 93 -7.32 -4.10 -1.95
C ALA A 93 -7.21 -5.46 -1.22
N GLY A 94 -8.29 -5.89 -0.57
CA GLY A 94 -8.35 -7.10 0.24
C GLY A 94 -7.87 -6.87 1.67
N ALA A 95 -8.61 -7.42 2.65
CA ALA A 95 -8.26 -7.35 4.05
C ALA A 95 -7.32 -8.48 4.45
N ARG A 96 -6.22 -8.15 5.13
CA ARG A 96 -5.37 -9.13 5.80
C ARG A 96 -5.99 -9.52 7.13
N LYS A 97 -6.01 -10.81 7.43
CA LYS A 97 -6.46 -11.30 8.73
C LYS A 97 -5.45 -10.92 9.82
N ALA A 98 -5.91 -10.21 10.85
CA ALA A 98 -5.13 -9.94 12.05
C ALA A 98 -5.41 -11.00 13.11
N SER A 99 -4.37 -11.62 13.67
CA SER A 99 -4.53 -12.60 14.76
C SER A 99 -4.74 -11.97 16.14
N SER A 100 -4.55 -10.65 16.25
CA SER A 100 -4.67 -9.88 17.49
C SER A 100 -5.31 -8.52 17.21
N MET A 101 -5.86 -7.91 18.26
CA MET A 101 -6.35 -6.52 18.24
C MET A 101 -5.21 -5.50 18.08
N VAL A 102 -3.98 -5.87 18.43
CA VAL A 102 -2.79 -5.08 18.10
C VAL A 102 -2.16 -5.67 16.86
N VAL A 103 -2.07 -4.86 15.81
CA VAL A 103 -1.46 -5.22 14.53
C VAL A 103 -0.06 -4.65 14.50
N ASP A 104 0.90 -5.57 14.44
CA ASP A 104 2.28 -5.26 14.12
C ASP A 104 2.44 -5.24 12.60
N TYR A 105 2.95 -4.14 12.05
CA TYR A 105 3.29 -4.05 10.64
C TYR A 105 4.71 -3.51 10.48
N TYR A 106 5.34 -3.92 9.38
CA TYR A 106 6.71 -3.57 9.09
C TYR A 106 6.75 -2.53 7.99
N SER A 107 7.36 -1.38 8.29
CA SER A 107 7.75 -0.39 7.30
C SER A 107 9.23 -0.61 6.98
N VAL A 108 9.57 -0.71 5.69
CA VAL A 108 10.96 -0.73 5.23
C VAL A 108 11.21 0.64 4.65
N ASP A 109 12.20 1.38 5.14
CA ASP A 109 12.66 2.57 4.42
C ASP A 109 13.84 2.20 3.52
N ILE A 110 14.04 2.94 2.43
CA ILE A 110 15.21 2.76 1.58
C ILE A 110 16.33 3.67 2.05
N LYS A 111 17.58 3.17 1.97
CA LYS A 111 18.76 3.92 2.39
C LYS A 111 18.80 5.30 1.70
N PRO A 112 18.90 6.42 2.43
CA PRO A 112 18.91 7.76 1.85
C PRO A 112 20.02 7.92 0.80
N THR A 113 19.76 8.70 -0.25
CA THR A 113 20.72 8.92 -1.35
C THR A 113 21.64 10.12 -1.11
N LYS A 114 21.34 10.97 -0.12
CA LYS A 114 22.01 12.25 0.08
C LYS A 114 22.31 12.50 1.57
N ALA A 115 23.45 13.11 1.84
CA ALA A 115 23.80 13.71 3.13
C ALA A 115 24.41 15.10 2.90
N THR A 116 24.60 15.86 3.96
CA THR A 116 25.22 17.20 3.93
C THR A 116 26.53 17.20 4.69
N MET A 117 27.51 17.97 4.25
CA MET A 117 28.79 18.16 4.96
C MET A 117 28.57 18.85 6.31
N SER A 118 29.05 18.24 7.40
CA SER A 118 28.90 18.77 8.76
C SER A 118 29.86 19.92 9.05
N LYS A 119 31.11 19.82 8.56
CA LYS A 119 32.15 20.85 8.72
C LYS A 119 32.74 21.19 7.37
N ALA A 120 33.08 22.46 7.16
CA ALA A 120 33.80 22.88 5.98
C ALA A 120 35.19 22.23 5.97
N TYR A 121 35.60 21.74 4.81
CA TYR A 121 36.97 21.31 4.56
C TYR A 121 37.68 22.42 3.79
N THR A 122 38.83 22.86 4.30
CA THR A 122 39.67 23.87 3.65
C THR A 122 40.88 23.19 3.05
N GLU A 123 41.18 23.49 1.79
CA GLU A 123 42.38 22.97 1.14
C GLU A 123 43.67 23.44 1.84
N PRO A 124 44.71 22.60 1.94
CA PRO A 124 45.98 22.99 2.53
C PRO A 124 46.72 24.02 1.65
N GLU A 125 47.48 24.91 2.28
CA GLU A 125 48.29 25.90 1.57
C GLU A 125 49.36 25.22 0.70
N SER A 126 49.70 25.83 -0.44
CA SER A 126 50.62 25.25 -1.44
C SER A 126 51.99 24.83 -0.89
N GLY A 127 52.43 25.42 0.24
CA GLY A 127 53.71 25.11 0.89
C GLY A 127 53.66 24.00 1.96
N SER A 128 52.46 23.55 2.36
CA SER A 128 52.24 22.51 3.39
C SER A 128 51.57 21.23 2.85
N ALA A 129 51.23 21.21 1.56
CA ALA A 129 50.67 20.06 0.88
C ALA A 129 51.66 18.89 0.84
N THR A 130 51.32 17.80 1.51
CA THR A 130 52.01 16.50 1.45
C THR A 130 51.07 15.47 0.81
N SER A 131 51.53 14.24 0.52
CA SER A 131 50.69 13.18 -0.08
C SER A 131 49.45 12.85 0.76
N ALA A 132 49.44 13.26 2.04
CA ALA A 132 48.26 13.22 2.90
C ALA A 132 47.11 14.09 2.39
N ALA A 133 47.35 15.15 1.61
CA ALA A 133 46.29 16.01 1.03
C ALA A 133 45.44 15.31 -0.04
N GLN A 134 45.87 14.13 -0.51
CA GLN A 134 45.07 13.26 -1.38
C GLN A 134 44.00 12.47 -0.60
N LYS A 135 44.18 12.31 0.72
CA LYS A 135 43.24 11.66 1.63
C LYS A 135 42.66 12.67 2.59
N VAL A 136 41.34 12.81 2.60
CA VAL A 136 40.67 13.71 3.54
C VAL A 136 39.70 12.92 4.38
N THR A 137 39.66 13.24 5.66
CA THR A 137 38.60 12.76 6.54
C THR A 137 37.43 13.75 6.46
N ILE A 138 36.28 13.29 6.00
CA ILE A 138 35.05 14.07 5.94
C ILE A 138 34.05 13.56 6.96
N ASP A 139 33.23 14.48 7.45
CA ASP A 139 32.14 14.22 8.38
C ASP A 139 30.86 14.82 7.82
N THR A 140 29.78 14.05 7.86
CA THR A 140 28.50 14.37 7.23
C THR A 140 27.37 14.25 8.24
N SER A 141 26.20 14.78 7.90
CA SER A 141 25.02 14.71 8.76
C SER A 141 24.56 13.28 9.04
N ASN A 142 24.93 12.32 8.19
CA ASN A 142 24.71 10.89 8.43
C ASN A 142 25.78 10.06 7.71
N ASN A 143 26.84 9.69 8.42
CA ASN A 143 27.94 8.89 7.86
C ASN A 143 27.57 7.41 7.62
N ASP A 144 26.44 6.94 8.14
CA ASP A 144 25.98 5.56 7.96
C ASP A 144 25.34 5.33 6.59
N ILE A 145 25.05 6.40 5.85
CA ILE A 145 24.56 6.25 4.48
C ILE A 145 25.66 5.75 3.53
N PHE A 146 26.93 6.00 3.86
CA PHE A 146 28.07 5.74 2.99
C PHE A 146 28.86 4.52 3.45
N GLU A 147 29.22 3.65 2.51
CA GLU A 147 30.05 2.47 2.75
C GLU A 147 31.41 2.57 2.08
N VAL A 148 32.38 1.80 2.58
CA VAL A 148 33.68 1.64 1.92
C VAL A 148 33.48 1.16 0.48
N SER A 149 34.33 1.61 -0.44
CA SER A 149 34.25 1.40 -1.90
C SER A 149 33.13 2.16 -2.62
N GLU A 150 32.33 2.98 -1.93
CA GLU A 150 31.37 3.86 -2.59
C GLU A 150 32.03 5.13 -3.13
N THR A 151 31.41 5.66 -4.19
CA THR A 151 31.77 6.98 -4.71
C THR A 151 30.76 8.03 -4.22
N ILE A 152 31.22 9.27 -4.04
CA ILE A 152 30.39 10.40 -3.60
C ILE A 152 30.53 11.52 -4.62
N MET A 153 29.42 12.06 -5.11
CA MET A 153 29.42 13.30 -5.88
C MET A 153 29.17 14.49 -4.96
N VAL A 154 30.07 15.48 -5.00
CA VAL A 154 29.98 16.72 -4.23
C VAL A 154 29.25 17.77 -5.06
N GLN A 155 27.96 17.96 -4.78
CA GLN A 155 27.12 18.84 -5.58
C GLN A 155 27.57 20.30 -5.45
N GLY A 156 27.87 20.96 -6.58
CA GLY A 156 28.22 22.38 -6.62
C GLY A 156 29.72 22.69 -6.45
N VAL A 157 30.55 21.69 -6.15
CA VAL A 157 32.01 21.82 -6.20
C VAL A 157 32.50 21.16 -7.48
N LYS A 158 33.13 21.92 -8.38
CA LYS A 158 33.68 21.38 -9.63
C LYS A 158 34.96 20.60 -9.38
N GLY A 159 35.11 19.50 -10.10
CA GLY A 159 36.38 18.79 -10.21
C GLY A 159 37.33 19.49 -11.18
N TYR A 160 38.49 18.87 -11.39
CA TYR A 160 39.53 19.35 -12.29
C TYR A 160 39.79 18.31 -13.39
N GLU A 161 40.27 18.78 -14.55
CA GLU A 161 40.70 17.93 -15.65
C GLU A 161 42.01 17.19 -15.29
N SER A 162 42.51 16.32 -16.16
CA SER A 162 43.74 15.55 -15.93
C SER A 162 45.00 16.41 -15.66
N ASP A 163 44.95 17.70 -15.99
CA ASP A 163 46.01 18.67 -15.67
C ASP A 163 45.99 19.12 -14.19
N GLY A 164 44.91 18.85 -13.47
CA GLY A 164 44.66 19.24 -12.09
C GLY A 164 44.52 20.75 -11.87
N THR A 165 44.52 21.56 -12.94
CA THR A 165 44.51 23.02 -12.87
C THR A 165 43.30 23.62 -13.56
N THR A 166 42.83 23.00 -14.66
CA THR A 166 41.64 23.44 -15.38
C THR A 166 40.41 22.86 -14.71
N ARG A 167 39.41 23.71 -14.42
CA ARG A 167 38.13 23.25 -13.88
C ARG A 167 37.43 22.36 -14.90
N SER A 168 37.05 21.17 -14.49
CA SER A 168 36.30 20.24 -15.32
C SER A 168 34.84 20.66 -15.44
N LYS A 169 34.17 20.15 -16.50
CA LYS A 169 32.71 20.21 -16.61
C LYS A 169 32.03 19.39 -15.51
N SER A 170 32.68 18.32 -15.07
CA SER A 170 32.18 17.39 -14.06
C SER A 170 32.30 17.96 -12.64
N ASP A 171 31.36 17.57 -11.79
CA ASP A 171 31.44 17.86 -10.35
C ASP A 171 32.52 16.97 -9.69
N LEU A 172 32.99 17.38 -8.52
CA LEU A 172 34.00 16.66 -7.76
C LEU A 172 33.43 15.31 -7.31
N VAL A 173 34.14 14.23 -7.65
CA VAL A 173 33.82 12.87 -7.23
C VAL A 173 34.88 12.38 -6.25
N LEU A 174 34.43 11.81 -5.15
CA LEU A 174 35.25 11.26 -4.09
C LEU A 174 35.07 9.74 -4.03
N TYR A 175 36.12 9.02 -3.64
CA TYR A 175 36.10 7.57 -3.42
C TYR A 175 36.39 7.27 -1.95
N ILE A 176 35.55 6.46 -1.31
CA ILE A 176 35.67 6.12 0.11
C ILE A 176 36.61 4.92 0.27
N THR A 177 37.70 5.12 0.99
CA THR A 177 38.72 4.09 1.21
C THR A 177 38.62 3.38 2.53
N SER A 178 38.27 4.09 3.60
CA SER A 178 38.01 3.49 4.89
C SER A 178 37.02 4.34 5.68
N LYS A 179 36.37 3.69 6.64
CA LYS A 179 35.57 4.33 7.68
C LYS A 179 36.28 4.08 9.01
N GLU A 180 36.59 5.15 9.72
CA GLU A 180 37.26 5.11 11.02
C GLU A 180 36.27 4.63 12.12
N GLU A 181 36.78 4.20 13.27
CA GLU A 181 35.94 3.70 14.39
C GLU A 181 34.95 4.75 14.91
N ASN A 182 35.29 6.03 14.78
CA ASN A 182 34.42 7.16 15.11
C ASN A 182 33.32 7.43 14.06
N GLY A 183 33.27 6.65 12.97
CA GLY A 183 32.32 6.78 11.87
C GLY A 183 32.70 7.80 10.80
N THR A 184 33.83 8.50 10.92
CA THR A 184 34.28 9.45 9.89
C THR A 184 34.79 8.75 8.63
N LEU A 185 34.62 9.38 7.48
CA LEU A 185 34.90 8.78 6.17
C LEU A 185 36.23 9.29 5.62
N ASN A 186 37.15 8.38 5.30
CA ASN A 186 38.37 8.72 4.60
C ASN A 186 38.18 8.61 3.09
N VAL A 187 38.28 9.74 2.42
CA VAL A 187 37.98 9.89 1.00
C VAL A 187 39.19 10.35 0.20
N TYR A 188 39.24 9.89 -1.04
CA TYR A 188 40.17 10.37 -2.07
C TYR A 188 39.43 11.14 -3.15
N ALA A 189 40.01 12.22 -3.68
CA ALA A 189 39.47 12.86 -4.87
C ALA A 189 39.85 12.09 -6.14
N ILE A 190 38.85 11.80 -6.97
CA ILE A 190 39.05 11.17 -8.28
C ILE A 190 39.47 12.22 -9.32
N ASN A 191 38.85 13.40 -9.26
CA ASN A 191 39.10 14.55 -10.13
C ASN A 191 39.47 15.80 -9.30
N GLY A 192 40.47 15.63 -8.42
CA GLY A 192 40.93 16.66 -7.49
C GLY A 192 41.85 17.71 -8.10
N LYS A 193 42.08 18.80 -7.37
CA LYS A 193 42.98 19.91 -7.74
C LYS A 193 44.44 19.51 -7.57
N LYS A 194 45.33 20.05 -8.40
CA LYS A 194 46.78 20.01 -8.18
C LYS A 194 47.18 21.13 -7.22
N ILE A 195 47.75 20.77 -6.08
CA ILE A 195 48.27 21.72 -5.07
C ILE A 195 49.79 21.55 -5.02
N GLY A 196 50.53 22.56 -5.48
CA GLY A 196 51.98 22.47 -5.62
C GLY A 196 52.39 21.38 -6.63
N SER A 197 53.16 20.38 -6.17
CA SER A 197 53.60 19.24 -7.00
C SER A 197 52.69 18.01 -6.89
N ILE A 198 51.65 18.06 -6.05
CA ILE A 198 50.81 16.90 -5.72
C ILE A 198 49.50 17.00 -6.47
N GLU A 199 49.19 15.93 -7.21
CA GLU A 199 47.99 15.81 -8.04
C GLU A 199 46.83 15.19 -7.26
N ASN A 200 45.59 15.45 -7.70
CA ASN A 200 44.36 14.89 -7.12
C ASN A 200 44.15 15.19 -5.62
N CYS A 201 44.49 16.40 -5.16
CA CYS A 201 44.12 16.86 -3.84
C CYS A 201 42.63 17.24 -3.79
N VAL A 202 41.97 16.98 -2.66
CA VAL A 202 40.59 17.42 -2.46
C VAL A 202 40.58 18.96 -2.36
N PRO A 203 39.79 19.68 -3.17
CA PRO A 203 39.65 21.13 -3.06
C PRO A 203 38.78 21.51 -1.85
N SER A 204 38.75 22.79 -1.47
CA SER A 204 37.88 23.26 -0.38
C SER A 204 36.40 22.92 -0.61
N ILE A 205 35.76 22.31 0.38
CA ILE A 205 34.34 21.95 0.37
C ILE A 205 33.63 22.75 1.47
N PRO A 206 32.68 23.64 1.11
CA PRO A 206 31.90 24.39 2.10
C PRO A 206 31.09 23.48 3.03
N ALA A 207 30.82 23.96 4.25
CA ALA A 207 29.84 23.33 5.12
C ALA A 207 28.45 23.33 4.45
N SER A 208 27.61 22.35 4.79
CA SER A 208 26.26 22.17 4.22
C SER A 208 26.22 21.82 2.72
N THR A 209 27.37 21.52 2.09
CA THR A 209 27.39 21.01 0.71
C THR A 209 26.71 19.65 0.64
N THR A 210 25.87 19.42 -0.38
CA THR A 210 25.15 18.15 -0.57
C THR A 210 26.07 17.11 -1.19
N LEU A 211 26.20 15.98 -0.51
CA LEU A 211 26.94 14.80 -0.92
C LEU A 211 25.95 13.74 -1.41
N ILE A 212 26.10 13.30 -2.65
CA ILE A 212 25.23 12.31 -3.27
C ILE A 212 25.97 10.99 -3.32
N ARG A 213 25.36 9.95 -2.72
CA ARG A 213 25.86 8.59 -2.76
C ARG A 213 25.74 8.04 -4.18
N MET A 214 26.85 7.55 -4.71
CA MET A 214 26.94 6.91 -6.02
C MET A 214 27.25 5.41 -5.87
N GLY A 215 27.40 4.73 -7.02
CA GLY A 215 27.71 3.30 -7.06
C GLY A 215 29.05 2.95 -6.42
N ARG A 216 29.21 1.66 -6.13
CA ARG A 216 30.47 1.09 -5.64
C ARG A 216 31.46 0.89 -6.79
N ALA A 217 32.72 1.16 -6.52
CA ALA A 217 33.84 0.90 -7.42
C ALA A 217 34.76 -0.13 -6.76
N ALA A 218 34.73 -1.37 -7.25
CA ALA A 218 35.54 -2.46 -6.75
C ALA A 218 36.83 -2.63 -7.56
N THR A 219 37.88 -3.14 -6.94
CA THR A 219 39.09 -3.59 -7.64
C THR A 219 38.86 -4.98 -8.25
N GLU A 220 39.68 -5.36 -9.23
CA GLU A 220 39.51 -6.62 -9.97
C GLU A 220 39.53 -7.89 -9.09
N LEU A 221 40.22 -7.83 -7.94
CA LEU A 221 40.35 -8.95 -7.01
C LEU A 221 39.31 -8.91 -5.86
N ASP A 222 38.47 -7.88 -5.78
CA ASP A 222 37.48 -7.75 -4.72
C ASP A 222 36.31 -8.70 -4.95
N VAL A 223 36.28 -9.78 -4.16
CA VAL A 223 35.17 -10.75 -4.14
C VAL A 223 34.09 -10.35 -3.12
N GLN A 224 34.43 -9.52 -2.15
CA GLN A 224 33.53 -9.08 -1.07
C GLN A 224 33.25 -7.58 -1.19
N THR A 225 32.02 -7.19 -0.88
CA THR A 225 31.62 -5.78 -0.73
C THR A 225 30.89 -5.61 0.60
N ALA A 226 30.80 -4.36 1.10
CA ALA A 226 30.04 -4.06 2.31
C ALA A 226 28.59 -4.56 2.16
N GLN A 227 28.05 -5.25 3.17
CA GLN A 227 26.70 -5.81 3.06
C GLN A 227 25.66 -4.68 3.00
N PHE A 228 24.67 -4.81 2.12
CA PHE A 228 23.52 -3.91 2.12
C PHE A 228 22.47 -4.51 3.04
N GLU A 229 22.21 -3.84 4.16
CA GLU A 229 21.19 -4.25 5.12
C GLU A 229 20.13 -3.15 5.22
N ALA A 230 18.86 -3.55 5.08
CA ALA A 230 17.71 -2.71 5.37
C ALA A 230 16.80 -3.50 6.31
N LEU A 231 16.83 -3.14 7.59
CA LEU A 231 16.00 -3.80 8.61
C LEU A 231 14.61 -3.15 8.63
N PRO A 232 13.53 -3.94 8.50
CA PRO A 232 12.18 -3.41 8.65
C PRO A 232 11.95 -2.90 10.08
N VAL A 233 11.42 -1.68 10.21
CA VAL A 233 11.03 -1.12 11.52
C VAL A 233 9.63 -1.60 11.84
N LYS A 234 9.45 -2.07 13.07
CA LYS A 234 8.17 -2.54 13.58
C LYS A 234 7.34 -1.36 14.08
N GLU A 235 6.24 -1.08 13.40
CA GLU A 235 5.20 -0.17 13.86
C GLU A 235 3.95 -0.93 14.28
N GLN A 236 3.09 -0.26 15.03
CA GLN A 236 1.92 -0.89 15.64
C GLN A 236 0.68 -0.01 15.46
N ASN A 237 -0.41 -0.60 14.99
CA ASN A 237 -1.75 0.01 15.04
C ASN A 237 -2.74 -0.92 15.76
N ASN A 238 -3.85 -0.39 16.24
CA ASN A 238 -4.87 -1.18 16.92
C ASN A 238 -6.09 -1.36 16.01
N CYS A 239 -6.63 -2.58 15.90
CA CYS A 239 -7.96 -2.79 15.36
C CYS A 239 -8.99 -2.20 16.34
N GLN A 240 -9.88 -1.36 15.85
CA GLN A 240 -11.00 -0.83 16.63
C GLN A 240 -12.25 -1.63 16.33
N ILE A 241 -13.05 -1.94 17.35
CA ILE A 241 -14.33 -2.61 17.19
C ILE A 241 -15.38 -1.56 16.83
N PHE A 242 -15.85 -1.60 15.60
CA PHE A 242 -16.99 -0.85 15.11
C PHE A 242 -18.23 -1.73 15.27
N LYS A 243 -19.25 -1.22 15.95
CA LYS A 243 -20.49 -1.94 16.19
C LYS A 243 -21.68 -1.00 16.10
N ILE A 244 -22.72 -1.43 15.39
CA ILE A 244 -24.01 -0.75 15.34
C ILE A 244 -25.13 -1.76 15.58
N GLN A 245 -26.20 -1.30 16.24
CA GLN A 245 -27.37 -2.10 16.55
C GLN A 245 -28.61 -1.38 16.03
N VAL A 246 -29.40 -2.09 15.23
CA VAL A 246 -30.69 -1.62 14.73
C VAL A 246 -31.78 -2.46 15.39
N GLU A 247 -32.77 -1.80 15.98
CA GLU A 247 -33.94 -2.45 16.57
C GLU A 247 -35.22 -1.91 15.97
N GLN A 248 -36.19 -2.79 15.74
CA GLN A 248 -37.54 -2.39 15.38
C GLN A 248 -38.55 -3.14 16.26
N SER A 249 -39.51 -2.39 16.83
CA SER A 249 -40.56 -3.00 17.65
C SER A 249 -41.56 -3.77 16.80
N THR A 250 -42.10 -4.85 17.37
CA THR A 250 -43.09 -5.68 16.67
C THR A 250 -44.35 -4.88 16.30
N PHE A 251 -44.76 -3.95 17.16
CA PHE A 251 -45.93 -3.09 16.88
C PHE A 251 -45.65 -2.07 15.78
N GLN A 252 -44.46 -1.48 15.72
CA GLN A 252 -44.07 -0.57 14.64
C GLN A 252 -43.99 -1.30 13.29
N LYS A 253 -43.62 -2.58 13.30
CA LYS A 253 -43.57 -3.43 12.10
C LYS A 253 -44.96 -3.74 11.55
N ILE A 254 -45.95 -3.96 12.42
CA ILE A 254 -47.33 -4.32 12.04
C ILE A 254 -48.18 -3.08 11.77
N ALA A 255 -47.83 -1.93 12.34
CA ALA A 255 -48.55 -0.68 12.12
C ALA A 255 -48.56 -0.29 10.63
N ALA A 256 -49.71 0.23 10.17
CA ALA A 256 -49.82 0.80 8.83
C ALA A 256 -48.96 2.07 8.76
N LYS A 257 -48.01 2.09 7.81
CA LYS A 257 -47.10 3.22 7.61
C LYS A 257 -47.53 4.00 6.37
N GLU A 258 -47.53 5.33 6.47
CA GLU A 258 -47.80 6.22 5.34
C GLU A 258 -46.69 6.14 4.28
N VAL A 259 -45.44 6.01 4.74
CA VAL A 259 -44.27 5.73 3.91
C VAL A 259 -43.80 4.32 4.22
N GLN A 260 -43.51 3.52 3.18
CA GLN A 260 -42.91 2.20 3.34
C GLN A 260 -41.47 2.37 3.85
N TRP A 261 -41.32 2.32 5.17
CA TRP A 261 -40.03 2.39 5.87
C TRP A 261 -39.80 1.08 6.60
N ASP A 262 -39.06 0.18 5.98
CA ASP A 262 -38.87 -1.18 6.46
C ASP A 262 -37.61 -1.35 7.29
N PHE A 263 -37.48 -2.53 7.90
CA PHE A 263 -36.32 -2.86 8.70
C PHE A 263 -35.03 -2.84 7.88
N SER A 264 -35.10 -3.26 6.62
CA SER A 264 -33.98 -3.21 5.67
C SER A 264 -33.49 -1.79 5.39
N ASP A 265 -34.41 -0.82 5.27
CA ASP A 265 -34.04 0.58 5.02
C ASP A 265 -33.35 1.19 6.25
N SER A 266 -33.81 0.79 7.44
CA SER A 266 -33.18 1.19 8.70
C SER A 266 -31.79 0.56 8.87
N GLU A 267 -31.62 -0.70 8.44
CA GLU A 267 -30.33 -1.38 8.40
C GLU A 267 -29.37 -0.71 7.42
N GLU A 268 -29.81 -0.36 6.21
CA GLU A 268 -28.97 0.31 5.22
C GLU A 268 -28.51 1.70 5.72
N ALA A 269 -29.42 2.48 6.31
CA ALA A 269 -29.08 3.78 6.90
C ALA A 269 -28.07 3.64 8.05
N ALA A 270 -28.20 2.60 8.87
CA ALA A 270 -27.25 2.31 9.95
C ALA A 270 -25.89 1.87 9.41
N ILE A 271 -25.84 1.02 8.38
CA ILE A 271 -24.58 0.65 7.71
C ILE A 271 -23.89 1.90 7.18
N TYR A 272 -24.64 2.81 6.54
CA TYR A 272 -24.09 4.06 6.03
C TYR A 272 -23.45 4.91 7.14
N ASP A 273 -24.15 5.14 8.25
CA ASP A 273 -23.61 5.89 9.40
C ASP A 273 -22.36 5.23 9.99
N MET A 274 -22.39 3.91 10.19
CA MET A 274 -21.25 3.14 10.66
C MET A 274 -20.03 3.32 9.75
N ARG A 275 -20.23 3.26 8.43
CA ARG A 275 -19.14 3.41 7.45
C ARG A 275 -18.58 4.83 7.42
N LEU A 276 -19.43 5.86 7.51
CA LEU A 276 -18.97 7.25 7.59
C LEU A 276 -18.16 7.49 8.87
N GLY A 277 -18.60 6.92 10.00
CA GLY A 277 -17.84 6.96 11.26
C GLY A 277 -16.51 6.20 11.18
N MET A 278 -16.49 5.05 10.51
CA MET A 278 -15.27 4.28 10.25
C MET A 278 -14.28 5.06 9.39
N GLU A 279 -14.74 5.69 8.30
CA GLU A 279 -13.93 6.50 7.39
C GLU A 279 -13.23 7.64 8.13
N LYS A 280 -13.98 8.40 8.95
CA LYS A 280 -13.43 9.47 9.82
C LYS A 280 -12.36 8.94 10.76
N THR A 281 -12.60 7.77 11.35
CA THR A 281 -11.67 7.13 12.29
C THR A 281 -10.41 6.59 11.58
N PHE A 282 -10.57 5.99 10.39
CA PHE A 282 -9.46 5.53 9.57
C PHE A 282 -8.62 6.68 9.04
N MET A 283 -9.22 7.85 8.82
CA MET A 283 -8.50 9.02 8.34
C MET A 283 -7.77 9.74 9.47
N PHE A 284 -8.49 10.17 10.52
CA PHE A 284 -8.00 11.10 11.54
C PHE A 284 -7.90 10.51 12.95
N GLY A 285 -8.21 9.22 13.13
CA GLY A 285 -8.20 8.55 14.42
C GLY A 285 -6.85 8.63 15.15
N VAL A 286 -6.88 8.49 16.47
CA VAL A 286 -5.67 8.49 17.30
C VAL A 286 -5.54 7.15 18.01
N LYS A 287 -4.38 6.52 17.85
CA LYS A 287 -4.09 5.24 18.50
C LYS A 287 -4.04 5.43 20.01
N ARG A 288 -4.97 4.80 20.72
CA ARG A 288 -4.98 4.78 22.20
C ARG A 288 -5.77 3.59 22.72
N THR A 289 -5.36 3.05 23.87
CA THR A 289 -6.18 2.10 24.63
C THR A 289 -6.70 2.80 25.86
N LEU A 290 -8.02 2.77 26.05
CA LEU A 290 -8.72 3.38 27.18
C LEU A 290 -9.32 2.27 28.03
N TYR A 291 -9.13 2.33 29.34
CA TYR A 291 -9.84 1.43 30.26
C TYR A 291 -11.16 2.07 30.67
N ASP A 292 -12.28 1.44 30.32
CA ASP A 292 -13.61 1.86 30.77
C ASP A 292 -13.85 1.27 32.17
N SER A 293 -13.84 2.12 33.20
CA SER A 293 -14.01 1.71 34.59
C SER A 293 -15.39 1.14 34.90
N ARG A 294 -16.42 1.44 34.09
CA ARG A 294 -17.78 0.89 34.27
C ARG A 294 -17.90 -0.50 33.66
N LYS A 295 -17.32 -0.69 32.46
CA LYS A 295 -17.33 -1.99 31.77
C LYS A 295 -16.23 -2.93 32.27
N LYS A 296 -15.23 -2.40 32.96
CA LYS A 296 -14.02 -3.11 33.42
C LYS A 296 -13.24 -3.76 32.26
N GLU A 297 -13.26 -3.12 31.10
CA GLU A 297 -12.66 -3.61 29.86
C GLU A 297 -11.87 -2.51 29.14
N ASN A 298 -10.95 -2.92 28.28
CA ASN A 298 -10.15 -2.03 27.46
C ASN A 298 -10.83 -1.76 26.11
N VAL A 299 -10.98 -0.48 25.77
CA VAL A 299 -11.41 0.01 24.47
C VAL A 299 -10.18 0.42 23.68
N SER A 300 -9.95 -0.22 22.53
CA SER A 300 -8.83 0.11 21.64
C SER A 300 -9.31 1.02 20.50
N LEU A 301 -8.65 2.17 20.37
CA LEU A 301 -8.86 3.14 19.31
C LEU A 301 -7.76 2.99 18.24
N THR A 302 -8.16 3.06 16.97
CA THR A 302 -7.23 2.95 15.84
C THR A 302 -6.58 4.30 15.53
N GLY A 303 -5.31 4.27 15.15
CA GLY A 303 -4.63 5.41 14.55
C GLY A 303 -5.04 5.59 13.09
N GLY A 304 -5.26 6.84 12.70
CA GLY A 304 -5.63 7.23 11.36
C GLY A 304 -4.43 7.28 10.41
N ILE A 305 -4.69 7.11 9.12
CA ILE A 305 -3.65 7.10 8.08
C ILE A 305 -3.07 8.49 7.82
N TRP A 306 -3.81 9.56 8.14
CA TRP A 306 -3.31 10.93 8.06
C TRP A 306 -2.00 11.08 8.87
N TRP A 307 -1.99 10.62 10.12
CA TRP A 307 -0.84 10.72 11.02
C TRP A 307 0.30 9.76 10.69
N GLN A 308 0.08 8.78 9.81
CA GLN A 308 1.08 7.81 9.37
C GLN A 308 1.85 8.27 8.13
N ALA A 309 1.42 9.35 7.46
CA ALA A 309 2.10 9.86 6.28
C ALA A 309 3.39 10.61 6.65
N GLY A 310 4.47 10.30 5.93
CA GLY A 310 5.81 10.82 6.22
C GLY A 310 6.11 12.18 5.59
N LYS A 311 5.39 12.57 4.54
CA LYS A 311 5.56 13.88 3.87
C LYS A 311 4.43 14.85 4.19
N GLU A 312 4.76 16.12 4.16
CA GLU A 312 3.83 17.23 4.35
C GLU A 312 4.18 18.33 3.36
N TYR A 313 3.18 18.78 2.59
CA TYR A 313 3.28 19.91 1.67
C TYR A 313 2.38 21.03 2.18
N GLU A 314 2.98 22.17 2.49
CA GLU A 314 2.27 23.36 2.91
C GLU A 314 1.97 24.25 1.68
N PHE A 315 0.72 24.66 1.53
CA PHE A 315 0.34 25.64 0.50
C PHE A 315 -0.30 26.88 1.16
N ASP A 316 -0.14 28.06 0.55
CA ASP A 316 -0.72 29.29 1.06
C ASP A 316 -2.21 29.40 0.64
N PRO A 317 -3.18 29.29 1.56
CA PRO A 317 -4.60 29.32 1.21
C PRO A 317 -5.09 30.70 0.75
N SER A 318 -4.30 31.76 1.01
CA SER A 318 -4.63 33.14 0.64
C SER A 318 -4.32 33.43 -0.83
N LYS A 319 -3.49 32.60 -1.47
CA LYS A 319 -3.15 32.71 -2.88
C LYS A 319 -3.99 31.73 -3.68
N GLU A 320 -4.33 32.12 -4.89
CA GLU A 320 -4.92 31.18 -5.84
C GLU A 320 -3.90 30.09 -6.13
N LEU A 321 -4.34 28.83 -6.04
CA LEU A 321 -3.52 27.70 -6.46
C LEU A 321 -3.22 27.89 -7.95
N THR A 322 -1.94 27.85 -8.33
CA THR A 322 -1.52 27.96 -9.72
C THR A 322 -1.17 26.59 -10.31
N GLN A 323 -1.02 26.53 -11.64
CA GLN A 323 -0.57 25.28 -12.29
C GLN A 323 0.84 24.88 -11.83
N ASP A 324 1.71 25.84 -11.53
CA ASP A 324 3.05 25.58 -11.03
C ASP A 324 3.01 24.94 -9.64
N ASP A 325 2.11 25.40 -8.76
CA ASP A 325 1.92 24.80 -7.44
C ASP A 325 1.43 23.35 -7.55
N LEU A 326 0.49 23.06 -8.47
CA LEU A 326 0.05 21.68 -8.72
C LEU A 326 1.19 20.79 -9.23
N ILE A 327 2.07 21.32 -10.08
CA ILE A 327 3.26 20.61 -10.55
C ILE A 327 4.23 20.35 -9.40
N ASP A 328 4.41 21.30 -8.48
CA ASP A 328 5.26 21.13 -7.30
C ASP A 328 4.67 20.11 -6.30
N ILE A 329 3.35 20.11 -6.08
CA ILE A 329 2.65 19.06 -5.33
C ILE A 329 2.91 17.69 -5.97
N MET A 330 2.76 17.57 -7.29
CA MET A 330 3.04 16.32 -8.00
C MET A 330 4.51 15.92 -7.89
N LYS A 331 5.43 16.87 -8.02
CA LYS A 331 6.87 16.63 -7.89
C LYS A 331 7.17 16.10 -6.50
N GLU A 332 6.70 16.72 -5.43
CA GLU A 332 7.00 16.26 -4.06
C GLU A 332 6.33 14.91 -3.72
N ALA A 333 5.11 14.69 -4.21
CA ALA A 333 4.40 13.43 -4.04
C ALA A 333 5.11 12.26 -4.74
N PHE A 334 5.62 12.45 -5.97
CA PHE A 334 6.21 11.37 -6.77
C PHE A 334 7.75 11.29 -6.69
N THR A 335 8.44 12.34 -6.23
CA THR A 335 9.89 12.34 -6.05
C THR A 335 10.28 12.00 -4.61
N GLY A 336 11.43 11.33 -4.44
CA GLY A 336 11.85 10.83 -3.13
C GLY A 336 11.16 9.52 -2.79
N ASN A 337 11.97 8.46 -2.76
CA ASN A 337 11.71 7.11 -2.26
C ASN A 337 10.43 6.38 -2.73
N GLY A 338 10.63 5.37 -3.58
CA GLY A 338 9.87 4.10 -3.62
C GLY A 338 8.38 4.11 -3.99
N GLY A 339 7.74 5.25 -4.15
CA GLY A 339 6.32 5.35 -4.53
C GLY A 339 6.03 4.86 -5.95
N ASN A 340 4.83 4.33 -6.20
CA ASN A 340 4.35 4.06 -7.55
C ASN A 340 4.08 5.40 -8.27
N LYS A 341 4.09 5.36 -9.60
CA LYS A 341 3.72 6.51 -10.47
C LYS A 341 2.21 6.77 -10.50
N ARG A 342 1.43 6.06 -9.68
CA ARG A 342 -0.03 6.15 -9.60
C ARG A 342 -0.42 6.32 -8.14
N LYS A 343 -1.03 7.46 -7.79
CA LYS A 343 -1.46 7.77 -6.43
C LYS A 343 -2.88 8.32 -6.43
N VAL A 344 -3.58 8.16 -5.32
CA VAL A 344 -4.92 8.72 -5.10
C VAL A 344 -4.75 10.02 -4.31
N LEU A 345 -5.37 11.09 -4.80
CA LEU A 345 -5.50 12.37 -4.10
C LEU A 345 -6.95 12.51 -3.65
N ILE A 346 -7.18 12.56 -2.34
CA ILE A 346 -8.48 12.85 -1.76
C ILE A 346 -8.42 14.22 -1.10
N GLY A 347 -9.39 15.10 -1.37
CA GLY A 347 -9.42 16.43 -0.78
C GLY A 347 -10.81 16.91 -0.41
N GLY A 348 -10.85 17.93 0.45
CA GLY A 348 -12.06 18.65 0.79
C GLY A 348 -12.55 19.57 -0.34
N SER A 349 -13.74 20.13 -0.14
CA SER A 349 -14.47 20.90 -1.16
C SER A 349 -13.70 22.13 -1.63
N ASP A 350 -13.11 22.90 -0.71
CA ASP A 350 -12.39 24.12 -1.03
C ASP A 350 -11.09 23.82 -1.79
N PHE A 351 -10.34 22.80 -1.35
CA PHE A 351 -9.11 22.39 -2.02
C PHE A 351 -9.38 21.86 -3.45
N ILE A 352 -10.35 20.96 -3.61
CA ILE A 352 -10.75 20.44 -4.93
C ILE A 352 -11.34 21.56 -5.80
N GLY A 353 -12.09 22.48 -5.20
CA GLY A 353 -12.60 23.68 -5.86
C GLY A 353 -11.48 24.56 -6.41
N ARG A 354 -10.36 24.71 -5.68
CA ARG A 354 -9.17 25.43 -6.17
C ARG A 354 -8.51 24.70 -7.35
N ILE A 355 -8.40 23.37 -7.32
CA ILE A 355 -7.86 22.58 -8.44
C ILE A 355 -8.72 22.77 -9.69
N ASN A 356 -10.06 22.74 -9.55
CA ASN A 356 -10.97 22.88 -10.68
C ASN A 356 -10.99 24.29 -11.30
N LYS A 357 -10.59 25.32 -10.55
CA LYS A 357 -10.50 26.71 -11.04
C LYS A 357 -9.25 26.97 -11.90
N LEU A 358 -8.31 26.03 -11.96
CA LEU A 358 -7.09 26.17 -12.75
C LEU A 358 -7.44 26.21 -14.25
N GLU A 359 -7.01 27.27 -14.96
CA GLU A 359 -7.08 27.33 -16.42
C GLU A 359 -6.05 26.36 -17.04
N VAL A 360 -6.46 25.11 -17.26
CA VAL A 360 -5.57 24.08 -17.81
C VAL A 360 -5.29 24.36 -19.29
N THR A 361 -4.17 25.03 -19.56
CA THR A 361 -3.69 25.28 -20.93
C THR A 361 -3.08 23.99 -21.51
N LYS A 362 -3.89 23.19 -22.21
CA LYS A 362 -3.47 22.27 -23.29
C LYS A 362 -2.23 21.38 -23.04
N VAL A 363 -2.12 20.68 -21.91
CA VAL A 363 -1.30 19.44 -21.80
C VAL A 363 -2.02 18.30 -21.04
N ILE A 364 -3.25 18.53 -20.58
CA ILE A 364 -4.09 17.47 -20.01
C ILE A 364 -5.26 17.28 -20.98
N ALA A 365 -5.04 16.47 -22.01
CA ALA A 365 -6.15 15.95 -22.80
C ALA A 365 -6.76 14.78 -22.03
N ALA A 366 -8.08 14.89 -21.87
CA ALA A 366 -9.06 13.91 -21.41
C ALA A 366 -9.33 13.90 -19.91
N ASP A 367 -10.38 14.66 -19.58
CA ASP A 367 -11.31 14.49 -18.46
C ASP A 367 -12.05 13.14 -18.61
N ASP A 368 -11.28 12.05 -18.80
CA ASP A 368 -11.84 10.70 -18.86
C ASP A 368 -12.17 10.30 -17.43
N GLU A 369 -13.46 10.35 -17.08
CA GLU A 369 -13.97 9.69 -15.88
C GLU A 369 -13.52 8.23 -15.91
N TYR A 370 -12.54 7.91 -15.04
CA TYR A 370 -11.96 6.59 -15.00
C TYR A 370 -12.52 5.84 -13.80
N VAL A 371 -13.46 4.92 -14.06
CA VAL A 371 -14.02 4.06 -13.02
C VAL A 371 -12.96 3.05 -12.59
N LYS A 372 -12.47 3.18 -11.35
CA LYS A 372 -11.54 2.23 -10.75
C LYS A 372 -11.99 1.89 -9.35
N TRP A 373 -11.95 0.61 -8.98
CA TRP A 373 -12.37 0.17 -7.64
C TRP A 373 -13.82 0.58 -7.28
N GLY A 374 -14.70 0.71 -8.29
CA GLY A 374 -16.09 1.13 -8.10
C GLY A 374 -16.28 2.60 -7.72
N ILE A 375 -15.25 3.43 -7.91
CA ILE A 375 -15.25 4.88 -7.68
C ILE A 375 -14.85 5.58 -8.99
N ASP A 376 -15.52 6.69 -9.28
CA ASP A 376 -15.22 7.52 -10.44
C ASP A 376 -14.16 8.56 -10.04
N PHE A 377 -13.01 8.53 -10.71
CA PHE A 377 -11.92 9.46 -10.46
C PHE A 377 -11.71 10.40 -11.63
N SER A 378 -11.35 11.65 -11.32
CA SER A 378 -10.75 12.57 -12.29
C SER A 378 -9.23 12.32 -12.35
N GLU A 379 -8.66 12.18 -13.54
CA GLU A 379 -7.23 11.88 -13.68
C GLU A 379 -6.41 13.13 -14.01
N ILE A 380 -5.43 13.47 -13.16
CA ILE A 380 -4.41 14.49 -13.47
C ILE A 380 -3.11 13.80 -13.86
N ARG A 381 -2.63 14.09 -15.08
CA ARG A 381 -1.41 13.49 -15.65
C ARG A 381 -0.27 14.50 -15.72
N SER A 382 0.90 14.10 -15.21
CA SER A 382 2.16 14.83 -15.38
C SER A 382 3.29 13.86 -15.73
N LYS A 383 4.46 14.40 -16.12
CA LYS A 383 5.66 13.59 -16.36
C LYS A 383 6.16 12.88 -15.10
N PHE A 384 5.80 13.38 -13.93
CA PHE A 384 6.13 12.76 -12.64
C PHE A 384 5.28 11.51 -12.34
N GLY A 385 3.99 11.53 -12.72
CA GLY A 385 3.04 10.48 -12.37
C GLY A 385 1.60 10.87 -12.65
N LYS A 386 0.68 10.04 -12.16
CA LYS A 386 -0.77 10.17 -12.34
C LYS A 386 -1.47 10.26 -10.99
N PHE A 387 -2.26 11.31 -10.80
CA PHE A 387 -3.19 11.41 -9.68
C PHE A 387 -4.59 10.98 -10.08
N TYR A 388 -5.19 10.13 -9.26
CA TYR A 388 -6.63 9.88 -9.25
C TYR A 388 -7.24 10.79 -8.19
N VAL A 389 -7.90 11.85 -8.63
CA VAL A 389 -8.45 12.88 -7.76
C VAL A 389 -9.89 12.53 -7.41
N LEU A 390 -10.20 12.64 -6.13
CA LEU A 390 -11.53 12.41 -5.60
C LEU A 390 -11.88 13.46 -4.54
N TYR A 391 -13.10 13.99 -4.63
CA TYR A 391 -13.69 14.78 -3.58
C TYR A 391 -14.21 13.88 -2.45
N SER A 392 -13.92 14.25 -1.20
CA SER A 392 -14.43 13.54 -0.03
C SER A 392 -15.06 14.50 0.98
N GLU A 393 -16.36 14.36 1.17
CA GLU A 393 -17.18 15.09 2.16
C GLU A 393 -16.64 14.96 3.59
N VAL A 394 -15.93 13.86 3.90
CA VAL A 394 -15.33 13.63 5.23
C VAL A 394 -14.37 14.73 5.65
N PHE A 395 -13.64 15.34 4.71
CA PHE A 395 -12.76 16.46 5.03
C PHE A 395 -13.54 17.70 5.45
N ASP A 396 -14.65 17.99 4.75
CA ASP A 396 -15.51 19.12 5.07
C ASP A 396 -16.20 18.93 6.43
N ASP A 397 -16.73 17.72 6.68
CA ASP A 397 -17.33 17.34 7.95
C ASP A 397 -16.39 17.50 9.15
N CYS A 398 -15.08 17.33 8.92
CA CYS A 398 -14.04 17.49 9.93
C CYS A 398 -13.48 18.92 10.03
N GLY A 399 -14.06 19.89 9.30
CA GLY A 399 -13.58 21.27 9.26
C GLY A 399 -12.24 21.45 8.54
N MET A 400 -11.90 20.50 7.66
CA MET A 400 -10.63 20.42 6.91
C MET A 400 -10.88 20.55 5.41
N SER A 401 -11.77 21.45 4.99
CA SER A 401 -12.16 21.63 3.57
C SER A 401 -10.98 22.02 2.66
N ASP A 402 -10.00 22.74 3.21
CA ASP A 402 -8.78 23.16 2.52
C ASP A 402 -7.66 22.09 2.49
N TYR A 403 -7.88 20.91 3.06
CA TYR A 403 -6.85 19.89 3.17
C TYR A 403 -6.96 18.85 2.06
N GLY A 404 -5.81 18.25 1.75
CA GLY A 404 -5.70 17.14 0.80
C GLY A 404 -4.80 16.03 1.33
N PHE A 405 -5.03 14.82 0.86
CA PHE A 405 -4.24 13.64 1.22
C PHE A 405 -3.89 12.85 -0.02
N VAL A 406 -2.59 12.62 -0.21
CA VAL A 406 -2.05 11.80 -1.30
C VAL A 406 -1.53 10.50 -0.73
N PHE A 407 -2.06 9.39 -1.20
CA PHE A 407 -1.59 8.06 -0.81
C PHE A 407 -1.44 7.13 -1.99
N ASP A 408 -0.55 6.16 -1.83
CA ASP A 408 -0.37 5.07 -2.76
C ASP A 408 -1.29 3.89 -2.38
N PRO A 409 -2.30 3.54 -3.21
CA PRO A 409 -3.26 2.49 -2.89
C PRO A 409 -2.60 1.10 -2.74
N GLU A 410 -1.43 0.86 -3.33
CA GLU A 410 -0.72 -0.43 -3.18
C GLU A 410 -0.03 -0.57 -1.81
N PHE A 411 0.22 0.56 -1.15
CA PHE A 411 0.87 0.62 0.15
C PHE A 411 -0.10 0.85 1.31
N VAL A 412 -1.39 1.05 1.04
CA VAL A 412 -2.45 0.95 2.05
C VAL A 412 -2.73 -0.53 2.32
N THR A 413 -2.80 -0.92 3.57
CA THR A 413 -3.18 -2.28 3.95
C THR A 413 -4.28 -2.24 5.00
N ARG A 414 -5.38 -2.93 4.72
CA ARG A 414 -6.46 -3.17 5.68
C ARG A 414 -6.16 -4.41 6.48
N TRP A 415 -6.32 -4.30 7.79
CA TRP A 415 -6.27 -5.42 8.72
C TRP A 415 -7.63 -5.61 9.35
N ALA A 416 -8.14 -6.84 9.34
CA ALA A 416 -9.37 -7.21 9.99
C ALA A 416 -9.11 -8.34 10.99
N HIS A 417 -9.32 -8.06 12.28
CA HIS A 417 -9.30 -9.08 13.32
C HIS A 417 -10.61 -9.88 13.32
N VAL A 418 -11.72 -9.14 13.22
CA VAL A 418 -13.07 -9.70 13.02
C VAL A 418 -13.61 -9.09 11.72
N PRO A 419 -13.83 -9.89 10.66
CA PRO A 419 -14.42 -9.38 9.43
C PRO A 419 -15.86 -8.91 9.69
N PHE A 420 -16.42 -8.14 8.76
CA PHE A 420 -17.78 -7.64 8.91
C PHE A 420 -18.78 -8.79 9.09
N GLY A 421 -19.52 -8.76 10.20
CA GLY A 421 -20.49 -9.77 10.56
C GLY A 421 -21.85 -9.16 10.83
N HIS A 422 -22.89 -9.80 10.32
CA HIS A 422 -24.29 -9.49 10.58
C HIS A 422 -24.89 -10.57 11.49
N GLN A 423 -25.32 -10.20 12.70
CA GLN A 423 -25.88 -11.12 13.68
C GLN A 423 -27.29 -10.68 14.08
N LYS A 424 -28.28 -11.57 13.93
CA LYS A 424 -29.63 -11.34 14.45
C LYS A 424 -29.65 -11.68 15.94
N LEU A 425 -30.09 -10.73 16.76
CA LEU A 425 -30.31 -10.94 18.19
C LEU A 425 -31.78 -11.26 18.43
N ASP A 426 -32.04 -12.40 19.06
CA ASP A 426 -33.38 -12.75 19.52
C ASP A 426 -33.61 -12.22 20.95
N LEU A 427 -33.94 -10.93 21.03
CA LEU A 427 -34.23 -10.26 22.31
C LEU A 427 -35.58 -10.66 22.89
N LYS A 428 -36.48 -11.23 22.07
CA LYS A 428 -37.80 -11.70 22.46
C LYS A 428 -37.72 -13.00 23.25
N SER A 429 -37.03 -13.99 22.71
CA SER A 429 -36.81 -15.26 23.40
C SER A 429 -35.94 -15.09 24.65
N ALA A 430 -35.03 -14.11 24.63
CA ALA A 430 -34.23 -13.74 25.81
C ALA A 430 -35.02 -12.96 26.88
N GLY A 431 -36.27 -12.56 26.62
CA GLY A 431 -37.12 -11.85 27.58
C GLY A 431 -36.66 -10.43 27.91
N ILE A 432 -35.79 -9.84 27.08
CA ILE A 432 -35.20 -8.51 27.34
C ILE A 432 -36.13 -7.42 26.83
N ARG A 433 -36.50 -7.48 25.53
CA ARG A 433 -37.34 -6.48 24.84
C ARG A 433 -38.13 -7.13 23.70
N ASN A 434 -39.34 -6.61 23.43
CA ASN A 434 -40.19 -7.07 22.32
C ASN A 434 -39.80 -6.38 20.99
N THR A 435 -38.55 -6.58 20.56
CA THR A 435 -37.97 -5.97 19.36
C THR A 435 -37.28 -7.04 18.51
N ASP A 436 -37.35 -6.89 17.18
CA ASP A 436 -36.42 -7.56 16.27
C ASP A 436 -35.13 -6.73 16.28
N ALA A 437 -33.97 -7.36 16.50
CA ALA A 437 -32.70 -6.66 16.64
C ALA A 437 -31.62 -7.30 15.77
N VAL A 438 -30.82 -6.46 15.13
CA VAL A 438 -29.65 -6.87 14.37
C VAL A 438 -28.45 -6.07 14.85
N VAL A 439 -27.34 -6.77 15.06
CA VAL A 439 -26.05 -6.19 15.40
C VAL A 439 -25.08 -6.48 14.27
N MET A 440 -24.46 -5.41 13.80
CA MET A 440 -23.39 -5.48 12.81
C MET A 440 -22.09 -5.13 13.52
N THR A 441 -21.06 -5.95 13.31
CA THR A 441 -19.77 -5.79 13.99
C THR A 441 -18.63 -6.01 13.02
N GLU A 442 -17.62 -5.13 13.11
CA GLU A 442 -16.36 -5.27 12.41
C GLU A 442 -15.23 -4.82 13.34
N ALA A 443 -14.09 -5.53 13.35
CA ALA A 443 -12.90 -5.08 14.05
C ALA A 443 -11.74 -4.94 13.07
N SER A 444 -11.40 -3.70 12.73
CA SER A 444 -10.43 -3.41 11.66
C SER A 444 -9.60 -2.14 11.90
N CYS A 445 -8.50 -2.03 11.15
CA CYS A 445 -7.65 -0.83 11.08
C CYS A 445 -6.96 -0.73 9.72
N LEU A 446 -6.45 0.47 9.42
CA LEU A 446 -5.63 0.75 8.24
C LEU A 446 -4.20 1.08 8.63
N THR A 447 -3.26 0.61 7.82
CA THR A 447 -1.83 0.88 7.99
C THR A 447 -1.21 1.30 6.68
N LEU A 448 -0.34 2.32 6.71
CA LEU A 448 0.46 2.73 5.58
C LEU A 448 1.83 2.06 5.62
N ARG A 449 2.17 1.34 4.56
CA ARG A 449 3.57 0.94 4.31
C ARG A 449 4.29 2.09 3.62
N TYR A 450 5.59 2.22 3.87
CA TYR A 450 6.42 3.29 3.29
C TYR A 450 5.86 4.70 3.55
N PRO A 451 5.97 5.25 4.78
CA PRO A 451 5.44 6.57 5.13
C PRO A 451 5.83 7.68 4.14
N ALA A 452 7.07 7.66 3.62
CA ALA A 452 7.58 8.63 2.64
C ALA A 452 6.89 8.57 1.26
N ALA A 453 6.13 7.51 0.95
CA ALA A 453 5.33 7.43 -0.26
C ALA A 453 3.99 8.17 -0.15
N HIS A 454 3.58 8.59 1.05
CA HIS A 454 2.31 9.28 1.30
C HIS A 454 2.57 10.71 1.76
N MET A 455 1.68 11.61 1.40
CA MET A 455 1.86 13.04 1.61
C MET A 455 0.56 13.69 2.06
N ARG A 456 0.66 14.52 3.10
CA ARG A 456 -0.40 15.41 3.54
C ARG A 456 -0.25 16.75 2.85
N ILE A 457 -1.37 17.34 2.43
CA ILE A 457 -1.44 18.69 1.90
C ILE A 457 -2.19 19.53 2.93
N VAL A 458 -1.49 20.52 3.48
CA VAL A 458 -2.01 21.35 4.57
C VAL A 458 -1.98 22.83 4.15
N PRO A 459 -3.01 23.61 4.48
CA PRO A 459 -2.95 25.06 4.34
C PRO A 459 -1.98 25.61 5.38
N LYS A 460 -1.13 26.54 4.95
CA LYS A 460 -0.24 27.30 5.82
C LYS A 460 -1.07 28.18 6.76
N GLN A 461 -0.78 28.08 8.06
CA GLN A 461 -1.46 28.86 9.11
C GLN A 461 -0.94 30.30 9.20
#